data_AF-A0A917XH74-F1
#
_entry.id   AF-A0A917XH74-F1
#
_cell.length_a   1.000
_cell.length_b   1.000
_cell.length_c   1.000
_cell.angle_alpha   90.00
_cell.angle_beta   90.00
_cell.angle_gamma   90.00
#
_symmetry.space_group_name_H-M   'P 1'
#
loop_
_entity.id
_entity.type
_entity.pdbx_description
1 polymer ?
#
loop_
_entity_poly.entity_id
_entity_poly.type
_entity_poly.pdbx_seq_one_letter_code
_entity_poly.pdbx_strand_id
1 'polypeptide(L)'
;MPEYDPSAARPPRMSDAEVTAEARRIIADAYRPAHDMPTAYRDTSPLPAYGTAPPVHQPDHRIVPAWAAGTAVAGIGVGATCVGIGCGIWLACQGFAAVTLTSVLFVTLPIAAVAAVATAVGSALRSLKGVRTETHHHYAGPVRQETNQITAPAYGLIARNRNELHR
;
A
#
# COMPACT_ATOMS: atom_id res chain seq x y z
N MET A 1 68.63 -63.69 -49.88
CA MET A 1 67.29 -63.62 -49.25
C MET A 1 67.29 -64.59 -48.09
N PRO A 2 67.28 -64.15 -46.82
CA PRO A 2 67.27 -65.06 -45.68
C PRO A 2 65.88 -65.69 -45.53
N GLU A 3 65.83 -67.01 -45.39
CA GLU A 3 64.63 -67.78 -45.07
C GLU A 3 64.06 -67.31 -43.72
N TYR A 4 62.79 -66.91 -43.72
CA TYR A 4 62.03 -66.63 -42.50
C TYR A 4 61.59 -67.97 -41.91
N ASP A 5 62.23 -68.41 -40.82
CA ASP A 5 61.79 -69.55 -40.03
C ASP A 5 60.57 -69.11 -39.17
N PRO A 6 59.35 -69.58 -39.47
CA PRO A 6 58.15 -69.19 -38.74
C PRO A 6 58.04 -69.87 -37.36
N SER A 7 59.00 -70.72 -36.97
CA SER A 7 58.96 -71.45 -35.70
C SER A 7 59.59 -70.67 -34.53
N ALA A 8 60.26 -69.56 -34.80
CA ALA A 8 60.86 -68.73 -33.76
C ALA A 8 59.79 -67.91 -33.02
N ALA A 9 59.58 -68.27 -31.75
CA ALA A 9 58.93 -67.51 -30.69
C ALA A 9 57.39 -67.52 -30.63
N ARG A 10 56.76 -68.71 -30.58
CA ARG A 10 55.53 -68.84 -29.79
C ARG A 10 55.92 -69.00 -28.33
N PRO A 11 55.57 -68.07 -27.42
CA PRO A 11 55.85 -68.27 -26.00
C PRO A 11 55.21 -69.58 -25.53
N PRO A 12 55.85 -70.31 -24.60
CA PRO A 12 55.28 -71.54 -24.06
C PRO A 12 53.85 -71.28 -23.57
N ARG A 13 52.92 -72.18 -23.90
CA ARG A 13 51.53 -72.06 -23.44
C ARG A 13 51.53 -72.16 -21.92
N MET A 14 51.17 -71.06 -21.25
CA MET A 14 51.01 -71.02 -19.80
C MET A 14 49.90 -71.99 -19.39
N SER A 15 50.12 -72.69 -18.28
CA SER A 15 49.10 -73.53 -17.67
C SER A 15 47.95 -72.67 -17.13
N ASP A 16 46.74 -73.24 -17.02
CA ASP A 16 45.57 -72.53 -16.51
C ASP A 16 45.79 -71.92 -15.11
N ALA A 17 46.64 -72.57 -14.30
CA ALA A 17 47.03 -72.07 -12.98
C ALA A 17 47.89 -70.80 -13.07
N GLU A 18 48.84 -70.74 -14.00
CA GLU A 18 49.69 -69.57 -14.24
C GLU A 18 48.88 -68.42 -14.85
N VAL A 19 47.96 -68.72 -15.77
CA VAL A 19 47.03 -67.73 -16.34
C VAL A 19 46.16 -67.12 -15.25
N THR A 20 45.65 -67.94 -14.33
CA THR A 20 44.83 -67.46 -13.22
C THR A 20 45.64 -66.58 -12.25
N ALA A 21 46.89 -66.94 -11.98
CA ALA A 21 47.77 -66.15 -11.13
C ALA A 21 48.12 -64.79 -11.76
N GLU A 22 48.43 -64.77 -13.06
CA GLU A 22 48.69 -63.54 -13.81
C GLU A 22 47.45 -62.66 -13.93
N ALA A 23 46.29 -63.24 -14.20
CA ALA A 23 45.03 -62.51 -14.25
C ALA A 23 44.74 -61.81 -12.90
N ARG A 24 44.97 -62.49 -11.78
CA ARG A 24 44.85 -61.88 -10.45
C ARG A 24 45.85 -60.75 -10.22
N ARG A 25 47.10 -60.91 -10.67
CA ARG A 25 48.12 -59.85 -10.55
C ARG A 25 47.72 -58.61 -11.32
N ILE A 26 47.26 -58.76 -12.56
CA ILE A 26 46.82 -57.65 -13.42
C ILE A 26 45.62 -56.94 -12.80
N ILE A 27 44.63 -57.68 -12.31
CA ILE A 27 43.46 -57.10 -11.64
C ILE A 27 43.87 -56.33 -10.39
N ALA A 28 44.72 -56.92 -9.54
CA ALA A 28 45.19 -56.26 -8.32
C ALA A 28 45.99 -54.98 -8.62
N ASP A 29 46.78 -54.96 -9.70
CA ASP A 29 47.53 -53.78 -10.14
C ASP A 29 46.60 -52.70 -10.71
N ALA A 30 45.57 -53.08 -11.46
CA ALA A 30 44.58 -52.16 -12.02
C ALA A 30 43.72 -51.46 -10.95
N TYR A 31 43.48 -52.13 -9.80
CA TYR A 31 42.77 -51.54 -8.67
C TYR A 31 43.69 -50.89 -7.64
N ARG A 32 45.00 -50.78 -7.91
CA ARG A 32 45.88 -49.99 -7.05
C ARG A 32 45.44 -48.52 -7.11
N PRO A 33 45.24 -47.84 -5.97
CA PRO A 33 44.91 -46.43 -5.95
C PRO A 33 45.95 -45.64 -6.76
N ALA A 34 45.50 -44.89 -7.76
CA ALA A 34 46.36 -43.98 -8.48
C ALA A 34 46.96 -42.97 -7.49
N HIS A 35 48.22 -42.57 -7.71
CA HIS A 35 48.81 -41.51 -6.90
C HIS A 35 47.95 -40.25 -7.04
N ASP A 36 47.64 -39.59 -5.92
CA ASP A 36 46.98 -38.30 -5.92
C ASP A 36 47.85 -37.31 -6.70
N MET A 37 47.54 -37.12 -7.98
CA MET A 37 48.05 -36.01 -8.76
C MET A 37 47.14 -34.82 -8.45
N PRO A 38 47.63 -33.80 -7.73
CA PRO A 38 46.85 -32.58 -7.52
C PRO A 38 46.67 -31.88 -8.88
N THR A 39 45.53 -32.11 -9.53
CA THR A 39 45.17 -31.47 -10.81
C THR A 39 44.66 -30.04 -10.61
N ALA A 40 44.51 -29.59 -9.37
CA ALA A 40 44.04 -28.25 -9.04
C ALA A 40 44.81 -27.69 -7.83
N TYR A 41 45.38 -26.50 -8.02
CA TYR A 41 45.87 -25.67 -6.94
C TYR A 41 44.82 -24.60 -6.66
N ARG A 42 44.38 -24.49 -5.39
CA ARG A 42 43.52 -23.40 -4.93
C ARG A 42 44.29 -22.59 -3.91
N ASP A 43 44.55 -21.33 -4.24
CA ASP A 43 45.06 -20.38 -3.26
C ASP A 43 43.95 -20.06 -2.24
N THR A 44 44.26 -20.27 -0.96
CA THR A 44 43.37 -19.97 0.17
C THR A 44 43.76 -18.67 0.87
N SER A 45 44.73 -17.92 0.32
CA SER A 45 45.11 -16.63 0.84
C SER A 45 43.88 -15.70 0.91
N PRO A 46 43.70 -14.99 2.04
CA PRO A 46 42.59 -14.05 2.16
C PRO A 46 42.81 -12.92 1.15
N LEU A 47 41.83 -12.71 0.27
CA LEU A 47 41.90 -11.60 -0.68
C LEU A 47 41.87 -10.26 0.10
N PRO A 48 42.69 -9.28 -0.29
CA PRO A 48 42.59 -7.94 0.27
C PRO A 48 41.22 -7.34 -0.07
N ALA A 49 40.66 -6.58 0.86
CA ALA A 49 39.35 -5.94 0.68
C ALA A 49 39.34 -4.95 -0.50
N TYR A 50 40.49 -4.36 -0.82
CA TYR A 50 40.66 -3.40 -1.90
C TYR A 50 42.00 -3.63 -2.62
N GLY A 51 41.99 -3.48 -3.95
CA GLY A 51 43.21 -3.51 -4.76
C GLY A 51 43.97 -2.19 -4.70
N THR A 52 45.23 -2.20 -5.16
CA THR A 52 46.07 -1.00 -5.30
C THR A 52 45.72 -0.17 -6.54
N ALA A 53 44.79 -0.64 -7.37
CA ALA A 53 44.32 0.10 -8.52
C ALA A 53 43.57 1.36 -8.06
N PRO A 54 43.89 2.55 -8.62
CA PRO A 54 43.14 3.75 -8.31
C PRO A 54 41.68 3.58 -8.74
N PRO A 55 40.71 4.15 -8.01
CA PRO A 55 39.31 4.15 -8.43
C PRO A 55 39.18 4.73 -9.84
N VAL A 56 38.71 3.92 -10.77
CA VAL A 56 38.41 4.37 -12.12
C VAL A 56 37.03 5.04 -12.09
N HIS A 57 36.94 6.25 -12.64
CA HIS A 57 35.68 6.97 -12.75
C HIS A 57 34.70 6.16 -13.60
N GLN A 58 33.72 5.54 -12.95
CA GLN A 58 32.62 4.88 -13.62
C GLN A 58 31.58 5.95 -13.98
N PRO A 59 31.27 6.15 -15.27
CA PRO A 59 30.17 7.04 -15.64
C PRO A 59 28.87 6.45 -15.11
N ASP A 60 28.40 6.98 -13.98
CA ASP A 60 27.15 6.56 -13.36
C ASP A 60 25.98 7.06 -14.21
N HIS A 61 25.39 6.13 -14.97
CA HIS A 61 24.22 6.35 -15.80
C HIS A 61 22.99 5.68 -15.19
N ARG A 62 23.04 5.28 -13.91
CA ARG A 62 21.89 4.74 -13.21
C ARG A 62 20.97 5.86 -12.73
N ILE A 63 20.41 6.58 -13.70
CA ILE A 63 19.19 7.35 -13.48
C ILE A 63 18.11 6.30 -13.25
N VAL A 64 17.79 6.02 -11.99
CA VAL A 64 16.48 5.44 -11.68
C VAL A 64 15.46 6.31 -12.41
N PRO A 65 14.63 5.73 -13.28
CA PRO A 65 13.76 6.55 -14.10
C PRO A 65 12.86 7.35 -13.16
N ALA A 66 12.64 8.63 -13.47
CA ALA A 66 12.01 9.58 -12.55
C ALA A 66 10.67 9.09 -11.97
N TRP A 67 9.96 8.22 -12.70
CA TRP A 67 8.73 7.56 -12.24
C TRP A 67 8.95 6.64 -11.02
N ALA A 68 10.11 5.97 -10.90
CA ALA A 68 10.45 5.09 -9.79
C ALA A 68 10.79 5.85 -8.50
N ALA A 69 11.39 7.04 -8.64
CA ALA A 69 11.54 7.95 -7.50
C ALA A 69 10.16 8.47 -7.04
N GLY A 70 9.26 8.74 -7.98
CA GLY A 70 7.89 9.18 -7.70
C GLY A 70 7.04 8.16 -6.93
N THR A 71 7.15 6.86 -7.25
CA THR A 71 6.40 5.81 -6.54
C THR A 71 6.87 5.60 -5.11
N ALA A 72 8.17 5.73 -4.85
CA ALA A 72 8.71 5.63 -3.49
C ALA A 72 8.20 6.77 -2.59
N VAL A 73 8.21 8.01 -3.08
CA VAL A 73 7.69 9.18 -2.35
C VAL A 73 6.18 9.06 -2.12
N ALA A 74 5.44 8.59 -3.13
CA ALA A 74 4.01 8.34 -2.99
C ALA A 74 3.71 7.28 -1.92
N GLY A 75 4.48 6.18 -1.88
CA GLY A 75 4.33 5.14 -0.87
C GLY A 75 4.60 5.64 0.56
N ILE A 76 5.61 6.48 0.76
CA ILE A 76 5.90 7.11 2.05
C ILE A 76 4.77 8.06 2.46
N GLY A 77 4.26 8.85 1.53
CA GLY A 77 3.13 9.77 1.79
C GLY A 77 1.86 9.02 2.23
N VAL A 78 1.53 7.91 1.57
CA VAL A 78 0.38 7.08 1.94
C VAL A 78 0.59 6.44 3.32
N GLY A 79 1.77 5.88 3.59
CA GLY A 79 2.08 5.29 4.90
C GLY A 79 1.98 6.30 6.05
N ALA A 80 2.59 7.48 5.89
CA ALA A 80 2.54 8.55 6.90
C ALA A 80 1.10 9.06 7.14
N THR A 81 0.30 9.15 6.08
CA THR A 81 -1.10 9.57 6.18
C THR A 81 -1.94 8.56 6.95
N CYS A 82 -1.79 7.26 6.65
CA CYS A 82 -2.52 6.20 7.37
C CYS A 82 -2.17 6.15 8.85
N VAL A 83 -0.88 6.29 9.20
CA VAL A 83 -0.43 6.32 10.60
C VAL A 83 -0.95 7.58 11.31
N GLY A 84 -0.88 8.74 10.66
CA GLY A 84 -1.40 10.00 11.21
C GLY A 84 -2.91 9.95 11.49
N ILE A 85 -3.69 9.42 10.54
CA ILE A 85 -5.14 9.23 10.70
C ILE A 85 -5.43 8.22 11.82
N GLY A 86 -4.75 7.08 11.83
CA GLY A 86 -4.92 6.06 12.88
C GLY A 86 -4.62 6.59 14.28
N CYS A 87 -3.52 7.33 14.43
CA CYS A 87 -3.15 7.99 15.69
C CYS A 87 -4.18 9.05 16.09
N GLY A 88 -4.66 9.86 15.14
CA GLY A 88 -5.70 10.87 15.38
C GLY A 88 -7.02 10.26 15.85
N ILE A 89 -7.47 9.16 15.21
CA ILE A 89 -8.67 8.44 15.62
C ILE A 89 -8.50 7.83 17.02
N TRP A 90 -7.33 7.24 17.30
CA TRP A 90 -7.06 6.65 18.61
C TRP A 90 -7.06 7.71 19.72
N LEU A 91 -6.42 8.86 19.50
CA LEU A 91 -6.44 10.00 20.42
C LEU A 91 -7.85 10.59 20.58
N ALA A 92 -8.64 10.65 19.52
CA ALA A 92 -10.03 11.09 19.60
C ALA A 92 -10.88 10.12 20.44
N CYS A 93 -10.75 8.81 20.22
CA CYS A 93 -11.43 7.78 21.01
C CYS A 93 -11.00 7.81 22.49
N GLN A 94 -9.70 7.99 22.78
CA GLN A 94 -9.20 8.18 24.14
C GLN A 94 -9.73 9.48 24.76
N GLY A 95 -9.79 10.56 23.97
CA GLY A 95 -10.39 11.83 24.35
C GLY A 95 -11.84 11.64 24.77
N PHE A 96 -12.68 11.02 23.91
CA PHE A 96 -14.07 10.69 24.21
C PHE A 96 -14.24 9.76 25.42
N ALA A 97 -13.31 8.82 25.63
CA ALA A 97 -13.31 7.96 26.82
C ALA A 97 -12.92 8.71 28.11
N ALA A 98 -12.14 9.79 28.00
CA ALA A 98 -11.74 10.67 29.11
C ALA A 98 -12.70 11.86 29.33
N VAL A 99 -13.75 11.97 28.51
CA VAL A 99 -14.79 12.98 28.69
C VAL A 99 -15.64 12.62 29.91
N THR A 100 -15.36 13.28 31.02
CA THR A 100 -16.28 13.33 32.17
C THR A 100 -17.46 14.24 31.81
N LEU A 101 -18.65 13.94 32.35
CA LEU A 101 -19.86 14.75 32.15
C LEU A 101 -19.61 16.26 32.38
N THR A 102 -18.73 16.56 33.34
CA THR A 102 -18.30 17.91 33.69
C THR A 102 -17.51 18.61 32.58
N SER A 103 -16.65 17.94 31.81
CA SER A 103 -15.91 18.57 30.72
C SER A 103 -16.80 18.88 29.51
N VAL A 104 -17.76 18.00 29.18
CA VAL A 104 -18.78 18.27 28.14
C VAL A 104 -19.60 19.48 28.52
N LEU A 105 -20.09 19.52 29.76
CA LEU A 105 -20.95 20.61 30.20
C LEU A 105 -20.19 21.94 30.19
N PHE A 106 -18.91 21.94 30.58
CA PHE A 106 -18.11 23.17 30.60
C PHE A 106 -17.86 23.76 29.21
N VAL A 107 -17.74 22.91 28.17
CA VAL A 107 -17.52 23.37 26.78
C VAL A 107 -18.84 23.67 26.07
N THR A 108 -19.88 22.88 26.30
CA THR A 108 -21.15 23.01 25.59
C THR A 108 -22.06 24.10 26.16
N LEU A 109 -22.02 24.37 27.48
CA LEU A 109 -22.80 25.45 28.09
C LEU A 109 -22.55 26.84 27.49
N PRO A 110 -21.31 27.33 27.34
CA PRO A 110 -21.07 28.66 26.78
C PRO A 110 -21.52 28.75 25.31
N ILE A 111 -21.32 27.69 24.52
CA ILE A 111 -21.77 27.63 23.12
C ILE A 111 -23.30 27.63 23.04
N ALA A 112 -23.96 26.83 23.86
CA ALA A 112 -25.42 26.77 23.94
C ALA A 112 -26.02 28.10 24.42
N ALA A 113 -25.39 28.77 25.38
CA ALA A 113 -25.81 30.09 25.85
C ALA A 113 -25.73 31.14 24.73
N VAL A 114 -24.63 31.19 23.98
CA VAL A 114 -24.48 32.10 22.83
C VAL A 114 -25.51 31.78 21.74
N ALA A 115 -25.71 30.50 21.43
CA ALA A 115 -26.71 30.07 20.44
C ALA A 115 -28.14 30.44 20.86
N ALA A 116 -28.47 30.30 22.14
CA ALA A 116 -29.77 30.68 22.69
C ALA A 116 -30.00 32.20 22.57
N VAL A 117 -28.99 33.02 22.90
CA VAL A 117 -29.06 34.48 22.74
C VAL A 117 -29.22 34.86 21.26
N ALA A 118 -28.42 34.28 20.36
CA ALA A 118 -28.52 34.55 18.93
C ALA A 118 -29.90 34.14 18.37
N THR A 119 -30.45 33.03 18.83
CA THR A 119 -31.78 32.55 18.42
C THR A 119 -32.89 33.46 18.96
N ALA A 120 -32.77 33.94 20.20
CA ALA A 120 -33.72 34.89 20.79
C ALA A 120 -33.71 36.25 20.06
N VAL A 121 -32.52 36.75 19.71
CA VAL A 121 -32.40 37.98 18.91
C VAL A 121 -32.94 37.76 17.50
N GLY A 122 -32.60 36.64 16.85
CA GLY A 122 -33.10 36.30 15.52
C GLY A 122 -34.62 36.12 15.48
N SER A 123 -35.22 35.52 16.50
CA SER A 123 -36.67 35.34 16.61
C SER A 123 -37.38 36.67 16.88
N ALA A 124 -36.82 37.53 17.71
CA ALA A 124 -37.32 38.89 17.94
C ALA A 124 -37.24 39.75 16.67
N LEU A 125 -36.12 39.70 15.93
CA LEU A 125 -35.99 40.42 14.65
C LEU A 125 -36.95 39.87 13.59
N ARG A 126 -37.18 38.55 13.57
CA ARG A 126 -38.16 37.92 12.67
C ARG A 126 -39.59 38.29 13.02
N SER A 127 -39.95 38.34 14.31
CA SER A 127 -41.29 38.77 14.73
C SER A 127 -41.53 40.23 14.38
N LEU A 128 -40.53 41.11 14.53
CA LEU A 128 -40.62 42.51 14.12
C LEU A 128 -40.77 42.68 12.61
N LYS A 129 -40.09 41.86 11.80
CA LYS A 129 -40.23 41.87 10.33
C LYS A 129 -41.57 41.31 9.85
N GLY A 130 -42.13 40.32 10.55
CA GLY A 130 -43.43 39.74 10.22
C GLY A 130 -44.62 40.68 10.46
N VAL A 131 -44.45 41.71 11.30
CA VAL A 131 -45.53 42.63 11.67
C VAL A 131 -45.74 43.76 10.66
N ARG A 132 -44.81 44.02 9.73
CA ARG A 132 -44.94 45.10 8.73
C ARG A 132 -44.53 44.66 7.33
N THR A 133 -45.44 43.98 6.65
CA THR A 133 -45.40 43.82 5.20
C THR A 133 -46.69 44.37 4.60
N GLU A 134 -46.84 45.70 4.58
CA GLU A 134 -47.88 46.34 3.78
C GLU A 134 -47.46 46.30 2.31
N THR A 135 -48.11 45.43 1.54
CA THR A 135 -47.88 45.31 0.10
C THR A 135 -48.85 46.24 -0.61
N HIS A 136 -48.38 47.41 -1.06
CA HIS A 136 -49.20 48.36 -1.81
C HIS A 136 -49.28 47.94 -3.28
N HIS A 137 -50.45 47.44 -3.68
CA HIS A 137 -50.71 47.08 -5.06
C HIS A 137 -51.31 48.27 -5.83
N HIS A 138 -50.61 48.76 -6.85
CA HIS A 138 -51.09 49.81 -7.75
C HIS A 138 -51.65 49.19 -9.02
N TYR A 139 -52.93 49.44 -9.31
CA TYR A 139 -53.61 48.93 -10.51
C TYR A 139 -53.95 50.09 -11.44
N ALA A 140 -53.55 49.99 -12.71
CA ALA A 140 -53.72 51.03 -13.72
C ALA A 140 -55.03 50.91 -14.54
N GLY A 141 -56.03 50.18 -14.03
CA GLY A 141 -57.31 49.95 -14.73
C GLY A 141 -58.41 49.43 -13.80
N PRO A 142 -59.66 49.29 -14.28
CA PRO A 142 -60.76 48.79 -13.46
C PRO A 142 -60.57 47.30 -13.15
N VAL A 143 -60.11 47.00 -11.93
CA VAL A 143 -59.85 45.63 -11.45
C VAL A 143 -60.86 45.28 -10.36
N ARG A 144 -61.56 44.16 -10.54
CA ARG A 144 -62.35 43.52 -9.49
C ARG A 144 -61.40 42.68 -8.63
N GLN A 145 -61.21 43.08 -7.37
CA GLN A 145 -60.42 42.34 -6.40
C GLN A 145 -61.33 41.46 -5.56
N GLU A 146 -61.04 40.16 -5.51
CA GLU A 146 -61.70 39.21 -4.61
C GLU A 146 -60.69 38.74 -3.57
N THR A 147 -60.88 39.17 -2.32
CA THR A 147 -59.98 38.84 -1.21
C THR A 147 -60.45 37.54 -0.54
N ASN A 148 -60.06 36.41 -1.11
CA ASN A 148 -60.35 35.10 -0.53
C ASN A 148 -59.15 34.60 0.29
N GLN A 149 -59.32 34.54 1.61
CA GLN A 149 -58.29 34.00 2.51
C GLN A 149 -58.45 32.48 2.63
N ILE A 150 -57.57 31.73 1.97
CA ILE A 150 -57.56 30.27 2.03
C ILE A 150 -56.52 29.81 3.04
N THR A 151 -56.97 29.30 4.18
CA THR A 151 -56.09 28.70 5.20
C THR A 151 -56.07 27.18 5.02
N ALA A 152 -55.00 26.65 4.42
CA ALA A 152 -54.82 25.21 4.18
C ALA A 152 -53.66 24.64 5.03
N PRO A 153 -53.93 24.15 6.25
CA PRO A 153 -52.89 23.61 7.12
C PRO A 153 -52.37 22.25 6.60
N ALA A 154 -51.10 22.19 6.18
CA ALA A 154 -50.44 20.96 5.77
C ALA A 154 -49.60 20.39 6.92
N TYR A 155 -50.07 19.31 7.54
CA TYR A 155 -49.32 18.58 8.58
C TYR A 155 -49.06 17.14 8.11
N GLY A 156 -47.79 16.69 8.16
CA GLY A 156 -47.36 15.31 7.84
C GLY A 156 -46.49 15.15 6.59
N LEU A 157 -45.90 13.96 6.40
CA LEU A 157 -44.92 13.64 5.33
C LEU A 157 -45.56 13.59 3.92
N ILE A 158 -46.87 13.30 3.82
CA ILE A 158 -47.64 13.36 2.57
C ILE A 158 -49.00 14.00 2.89
N ALA A 159 -49.04 15.33 2.99
CA ALA A 159 -50.26 16.09 3.16
C ALA A 159 -50.85 16.47 1.80
N ARG A 160 -52.12 16.13 1.55
CA ARG A 160 -52.84 16.48 0.32
C ARG A 160 -53.80 17.63 0.61
N ASN A 161 -53.41 18.86 0.27
CA ASN A 161 -54.26 20.04 0.43
C ASN A 161 -55.29 20.13 -0.70
N ARG A 162 -56.55 20.39 -0.35
CA ARG A 162 -57.62 20.77 -1.29
C ARG A 162 -58.09 22.17 -0.92
N ASN A 163 -58.04 23.09 -1.87
CA ASN A 163 -58.52 24.45 -1.71
C ASN A 163 -59.95 24.51 -2.26
N GLU A 164 -60.95 24.47 -1.38
CA GLU A 164 -62.35 24.65 -1.77
C GLU A 164 -62.74 26.12 -1.63
N LEU A 165 -62.98 26.76 -2.77
CA LEU A 165 -63.54 28.11 -2.84
C LEU A 165 -65.06 27.99 -2.88
N HIS A 166 -65.72 28.32 -1.77
CA HIS A 166 -67.17 28.54 -1.77
C HIS A 166 -67.42 29.97 -2.24
N ARG A 167 -68.25 30.09 -3.29
CA ARG A 167 -68.59 31.34 -3.98
C ARG A 167 -69.65 32.14 -3.22
#